data_AF-A0A3S5K1C3-F1
#
_entry.id   AF-A0A3S5K1C3-F1
#
_cell.length_a   1.000
_cell.length_b   1.000
_cell.length_c   1.000
_cell.angle_alpha   90.00
_cell.angle_beta   90.00
_cell.angle_gamma   90.00
#
_symmetry.space_group_name_H-M   'P 1'
#
loop_
_entity.id
_entity.type
_entity.pdbx_description
1 polymer ?
#
loop_
_entity_poly.entity_id
_entity_poly.type
_entity_poly.pdbx_seq_one_letter_code
_entity_poly.pdbx_strand_id
1 'polypeptide(L)'
;DAAVDAVVEELKDRYGPLPEPVEALVAVARFRNRARAAGVTEACTVQFERATTRAMDGVADALDDPDLPREDLVARVAEALADVVLETTGSWPLLLHEFQAVGLREPAVGRAYRTLTVRRRDFLAGLLREHRVLADVPDEQVTHTAAMLVMLVHTLSVERHLAPEDLTVDDVRDTLAAAVRSLLP
;
A
#
# COMPACT_ATOMS: atom_id res chain seq x y z
N ASP A 1 0.12 27.99 12.48
CA ASP A 1 0.93 28.51 13.61
C ASP A 1 0.10 29.22 14.67
N ALA A 2 -0.81 30.14 14.32
CA ALA A 2 -1.65 30.86 15.29
C ALA A 2 -2.36 29.98 16.34
N ALA A 3 -2.89 28.82 15.97
CA ALA A 3 -3.50 27.89 16.93
C ALA A 3 -2.48 27.32 17.93
N VAL A 4 -1.25 27.05 17.49
CA VAL A 4 -0.15 26.59 18.37
C VAL A 4 0.32 27.74 19.26
N ASP A 5 0.39 28.97 18.74
CA ASP A 5 0.72 30.15 19.54
C ASP A 5 -0.29 30.34 20.68
N ALA A 6 -1.59 30.25 20.40
CA ALA A 6 -2.64 30.37 21.41
C ALA A 6 -2.50 29.32 22.54
N VAL A 7 -2.22 28.06 22.19
CA VAL A 7 -1.99 26.99 23.18
C VAL A 7 -0.72 27.24 24.00
N VAL A 8 0.36 27.72 23.39
CA VAL A 8 1.60 28.04 24.10
C VAL A 8 1.38 29.16 25.13
N GLU A 9 0.64 30.20 24.76
CA GLU A 9 0.33 31.29 25.68
C GLU A 9 -0.58 30.83 26.82
N GLU A 10 -1.59 29.99 26.55
CA GLU A 10 -2.42 29.38 27.61
C GLU A 10 -1.60 28.51 28.56
N LEU A 11 -0.66 27.70 28.04
CA LEU A 11 0.20 26.85 28.87
C LEU A 11 1.13 27.69 29.75
N LYS A 12 1.69 28.77 29.22
CA LYS A 12 2.55 29.69 29.99
C LYS A 12 1.78 30.42 31.07
N ASP A 13 0.57 30.88 30.76
CA ASP A 13 -0.31 31.55 31.72
C ASP A 13 -0.64 30.64 32.91
N ARG A 14 -0.95 29.36 32.65
CA ARG A 14 -1.36 28.41 33.70
C ARG A 14 -0.20 27.77 34.47
N TYR A 15 0.90 27.47 33.79
CA TYR A 15 1.96 26.61 34.33
C TYR A 15 3.35 27.26 34.34
N GLY A 16 3.48 28.48 33.82
CA GLY A 16 4.77 29.17 33.73
C GLY A 16 5.63 28.70 32.54
N PRO A 17 6.95 28.94 32.57
CA PRO A 17 7.84 28.59 31.47
C PRO A 17 7.74 27.12 31.05
N LEU A 18 7.75 26.87 29.74
CA LEU A 18 7.65 25.52 29.21
C LEU A 18 8.94 24.74 29.50
N PRO A 19 8.86 23.51 30.02
CA PRO A 19 10.01 22.61 30.05
C PRO A 19 10.49 22.27 28.65
N GLU A 20 11.79 22.03 28.48
CA GLU A 20 12.41 21.68 27.19
C GLU A 20 11.66 20.57 26.40
N PRO A 21 11.19 19.46 27.02
CA PRO A 21 10.41 18.46 26.29
C PRO A 21 9.12 19.01 25.68
N VAL A 22 8.48 19.98 26.32
CA VAL A 22 7.24 20.61 25.82
C VAL A 22 7.56 21.58 24.68
N GLU A 23 8.67 22.31 24.77
CA GLU A 23 9.15 23.16 23.69
C GLU A 23 9.46 22.35 22.42
N ALA A 24 10.06 21.17 22.57
CA ALA A 24 10.29 20.24 21.46
C ALA A 24 8.97 19.80 20.80
N LEU A 25 7.94 19.47 21.59
CA LEU A 25 6.61 19.11 21.06
C LEU A 25 5.94 20.29 20.32
N VAL A 26 6.11 21.52 20.81
CA VAL A 26 5.64 22.73 20.12
C VAL A 26 6.35 22.90 18.78
N ALA A 27 7.67 22.69 18.73
CA ALA A 27 8.43 22.73 17.47
C ALA A 27 7.93 21.67 16.47
N VAL A 28 7.67 20.45 16.93
CA VAL A 28 7.08 19.37 16.12
C VAL A 28 5.69 19.77 15.61
N ALA A 29 4.84 20.37 16.44
CA ALA A 29 3.50 20.81 16.02
C ALA A 29 3.57 21.89 14.92
N ARG A 30 4.46 22.88 15.06
CA ARG A 30 4.71 23.89 14.02
C ARG A 30 5.25 23.28 12.74
N PHE A 31 6.20 22.37 12.85
CA PHE A 31 6.75 21.65 11.69
C PHE A 31 5.64 20.91 10.93
N ARG A 32 4.78 20.15 11.63
CA ARG A 32 3.64 19.46 11.02
C ARG A 32 2.69 20.41 10.30
N ASN A 33 2.38 21.56 10.92
CA ASN A 33 1.53 22.58 10.28
C ASN A 33 2.14 23.10 8.98
N ARG A 34 3.46 23.35 8.96
CA ARG A 34 4.16 23.81 7.75
C ARG A 34 4.24 22.73 6.69
N ALA A 35 4.54 21.49 7.06
CA ALA A 35 4.57 20.35 6.14
C ALA A 35 3.19 20.13 5.49
N ARG A 36 2.11 20.24 6.28
CA ARG A 36 0.74 20.20 5.79
C ARG A 36 0.43 21.37 4.85
N ALA A 37 0.78 22.60 5.24
CA ALA A 37 0.58 23.78 4.40
C ALA A 37 1.38 23.70 3.08
N ALA A 38 2.51 23.02 3.09
CA ALA A 38 3.34 22.75 1.92
C ALA A 38 2.84 21.57 1.05
N GLY A 39 1.75 20.90 1.43
CA GLY A 39 1.14 19.83 0.63
C GLY A 39 1.93 18.51 0.60
N VAL A 40 2.78 18.25 1.61
CA VAL A 40 3.65 17.06 1.63
C VAL A 40 2.83 15.77 1.60
N THR A 41 1.71 15.73 2.33
CA THR A 41 0.81 14.57 2.37
C THR A 41 0.16 14.29 1.03
N GLU A 42 -0.28 15.32 0.33
CA GLU A 42 -0.87 15.28 -0.99
C GLU A 42 0.17 14.78 -2.01
N ALA A 43 1.40 15.29 -1.95
CA ALA A 43 2.49 14.85 -2.81
C ALA A 43 2.81 13.35 -2.63
N CYS A 44 2.87 12.86 -1.39
CA CYS A 44 3.05 11.43 -1.11
C CYS A 44 1.87 10.60 -1.65
N THR A 45 0.64 11.09 -1.52
CA THR A 45 -0.56 10.39 -2.02
C THR A 45 -0.53 10.26 -3.55
N VAL A 46 -0.18 11.34 -4.27
CA VAL A 46 -0.08 11.32 -5.74
C VAL A 46 1.02 10.36 -6.23
N GLN A 47 2.17 10.31 -5.54
CA GLN A 47 3.22 9.36 -5.87
C GLN A 47 2.75 7.92 -5.66
N PHE A 48 2.03 7.66 -4.57
CA PHE A 48 1.45 6.36 -4.26
C PHE A 48 0.44 5.91 -5.33
N GLU A 49 -0.44 6.81 -5.76
CA GLU A 49 -1.43 6.54 -6.82
C GLU A 49 -0.77 6.20 -8.15
N ARG A 50 0.28 6.94 -8.54
CA ARG A 50 1.03 6.67 -9.78
C ARG A 50 1.73 5.31 -9.76
N ALA A 51 2.40 4.98 -8.65
CA ALA A 51 3.05 3.68 -8.50
C ALA A 51 2.02 2.54 -8.56
N THR A 52 0.89 2.71 -7.85
CA THR A 52 -0.21 1.75 -7.90
C THR A 52 -0.76 1.59 -9.31
N THR A 53 -0.97 2.68 -10.05
CA THR A 53 -1.49 2.63 -11.43
C THR A 53 -0.56 1.83 -12.32
N ARG A 54 0.75 2.12 -12.28
CA ARG A 54 1.75 1.40 -13.08
C ARG A 54 1.76 -0.10 -12.79
N ALA A 55 1.72 -0.47 -11.52
CA ALA A 55 1.66 -1.87 -11.10
C ALA A 55 0.38 -2.56 -11.59
N MET A 56 -0.76 -1.87 -11.52
CA MET A 56 -2.04 -2.39 -12.00
C MET A 56 -2.07 -2.54 -13.53
N ASP A 57 -1.48 -1.60 -14.27
CA ASP A 57 -1.33 -1.70 -15.74
C ASP A 57 -0.51 -2.95 -16.11
N GLY A 58 0.62 -3.18 -15.44
CA GLY A 58 1.44 -4.38 -15.66
C GLY A 58 0.71 -5.69 -15.36
N VAL A 59 -0.12 -5.71 -14.30
CA VAL A 59 -0.97 -6.87 -13.98
C VAL A 59 -2.06 -7.08 -15.03
N ALA A 60 -2.68 -6.01 -15.54
CA ALA A 60 -3.67 -6.12 -16.61
C ALA A 60 -3.05 -6.64 -17.91
N ASP A 61 -1.90 -6.11 -18.31
CA ASP A 61 -1.17 -6.56 -19.49
C ASP A 61 -0.76 -8.04 -19.39
N ALA A 62 -0.45 -8.53 -18.18
CA ALA A 62 -0.11 -9.93 -17.95
C ALA A 62 -1.30 -10.89 -17.99
N LEU A 63 -2.52 -10.37 -17.84
CA LEU A 63 -3.78 -11.11 -17.73
C LEU A 63 -4.77 -10.74 -18.86
N ASP A 64 -4.24 -10.34 -20.01
CA ASP A 64 -5.00 -9.84 -21.16
C ASP A 64 -5.73 -10.93 -21.96
N ASP A 65 -5.34 -12.19 -21.77
CA ASP A 65 -5.96 -13.35 -22.40
C ASP A 65 -6.95 -14.07 -21.45
N PRO A 66 -8.27 -13.89 -21.62
CA PRO A 66 -9.28 -14.51 -20.77
C PRO A 66 -9.42 -16.02 -20.99
N ASP A 67 -8.78 -16.58 -22.03
CA ASP A 67 -8.86 -17.98 -22.42
C ASP A 67 -7.71 -18.85 -21.92
N LEU A 68 -6.82 -18.28 -21.10
CA LEU A 68 -5.71 -19.02 -20.53
C LEU A 68 -6.19 -20.27 -19.78
N PRO A 69 -5.57 -21.45 -20.03
CA PRO A 69 -5.71 -22.60 -19.16
C PRO A 69 -5.37 -22.23 -17.72
N ARG A 70 -6.00 -22.92 -16.75
CA ARG A 70 -5.83 -22.60 -15.32
C ARG A 70 -4.36 -22.59 -14.87
N GLU A 71 -3.54 -23.53 -15.36
CA GLU A 71 -2.12 -23.57 -15.01
C GLU A 71 -1.34 -22.35 -15.53
N ASP A 72 -1.64 -21.91 -16.75
CA ASP A 72 -1.03 -20.72 -17.34
C ASP A 72 -1.50 -19.46 -16.62
N LEU A 73 -2.80 -19.37 -16.27
CA LEU A 73 -3.34 -18.28 -15.47
C LEU A 73 -2.64 -18.19 -14.10
N VAL A 74 -2.48 -19.32 -13.41
CA VAL A 74 -1.77 -19.37 -12.11
C VAL A 74 -0.34 -18.86 -12.28
N ALA A 75 0.38 -19.28 -13.31
CA ALA A 75 1.74 -18.84 -13.57
C ALA A 75 1.80 -17.33 -13.88
N ARG A 76 0.89 -16.82 -14.70
CA ARG A 76 0.81 -15.40 -15.09
C ARG A 76 0.49 -14.50 -13.92
N VAL A 77 -0.51 -14.86 -13.10
CA VAL A 77 -0.84 -14.11 -11.88
C VAL A 77 0.35 -14.13 -10.92
N ALA A 78 0.99 -15.28 -10.72
CA ALA A 78 2.14 -15.38 -9.82
C ALA A 78 3.31 -14.49 -10.28
N GLU A 79 3.70 -14.54 -11.55
CA GLU A 79 4.80 -13.72 -12.06
C GLU A 79 4.43 -12.23 -12.05
N ALA A 80 3.22 -11.86 -12.46
CA ALA A 80 2.78 -10.46 -12.43
C ALA A 80 2.80 -9.88 -11.01
N LEU A 81 2.35 -10.65 -10.00
CA LEU A 81 2.44 -10.21 -8.60
C LEU A 81 3.88 -10.21 -8.08
N ALA A 82 4.73 -11.13 -8.55
CA ALA A 82 6.15 -11.15 -8.19
C ALA A 82 6.86 -9.92 -8.75
N ASP A 83 6.58 -9.54 -9.99
CA ASP A 83 7.08 -8.32 -10.60
C ASP A 83 6.64 -7.09 -9.78
N VAL A 84 5.41 -7.03 -9.29
CA VAL A 84 4.98 -5.94 -8.39
C VAL A 84 5.80 -5.89 -7.09
N VAL A 85 6.23 -7.03 -6.54
CA VAL A 85 7.09 -7.09 -5.34
C VAL A 85 8.55 -6.72 -5.69
N LEU A 86 9.02 -7.13 -6.86
CA LEU A 86 10.40 -7.01 -7.31
C LEU A 86 10.71 -5.68 -8.02
N GLU A 87 9.68 -4.97 -8.52
CA GLU A 87 9.79 -3.65 -9.13
C GLU A 87 10.29 -2.64 -8.08
N THR A 88 11.60 -2.44 -8.12
CA THR A 88 12.38 -1.65 -7.17
C THR A 88 12.43 -0.16 -7.54
N THR A 89 11.45 0.35 -8.28
CA THR A 89 11.41 1.78 -8.58
C THR A 89 10.82 2.58 -7.42
N GLY A 90 11.59 2.66 -6.33
CA GLY A 90 11.41 3.66 -5.27
C GLY A 90 11.22 3.11 -3.86
N SER A 91 11.16 4.04 -2.91
CA SER A 91 10.86 3.83 -1.49
C SER A 91 9.43 3.31 -1.25
N TRP A 92 8.81 2.60 -2.18
CA TRP A 92 7.41 2.17 -2.13
C TRP A 92 7.04 1.41 -0.84
N PRO A 93 7.83 0.42 -0.37
CA PRO A 93 7.55 -0.26 0.89
C PRO A 93 7.69 0.66 2.10
N LEU A 94 8.68 1.57 2.09
CA LEU A 94 8.84 2.63 3.10
C LEU A 94 7.67 3.61 3.09
N LEU A 95 7.25 4.08 1.91
CA LEU A 95 6.11 4.99 1.74
C LEU A 95 4.84 4.33 2.23
N LEU A 96 4.61 3.06 1.93
CA LEU A 96 3.43 2.32 2.35
C LEU A 96 3.35 2.19 3.88
N HIS A 97 4.46 1.87 4.54
CA HIS A 97 4.53 1.79 6.01
C HIS A 97 4.39 3.18 6.67
N GLU A 98 5.11 4.19 6.17
CA GLU A 98 4.96 5.57 6.64
C GLU A 98 3.55 6.10 6.43
N PHE A 99 2.92 5.79 5.29
CA PHE A 99 1.55 6.19 4.96
C PHE A 99 0.52 5.49 5.86
N GLN A 100 0.74 4.23 6.26
CA GLN A 100 -0.06 3.56 7.28
C GLN A 100 0.10 4.24 8.64
N ALA A 101 1.34 4.48 9.07
CA ALA A 101 1.64 5.13 10.35
C ALA A 101 1.03 6.55 10.44
N VAL A 102 1.09 7.30 9.34
CA VAL A 102 0.43 8.61 9.21
C VAL A 102 -1.09 8.45 9.14
N GLY A 103 -1.60 7.48 8.40
CA GLY A 103 -3.05 7.21 8.24
C GLY A 103 -3.77 6.88 9.55
N LEU A 104 -3.06 6.33 10.54
CA LEU A 104 -3.57 6.12 11.90
C LEU A 104 -3.79 7.43 12.67
N ARG A 105 -3.04 8.48 12.34
CA ARG A 105 -3.04 9.78 13.03
C ARG A 105 -3.75 10.87 12.24
N GLU A 106 -3.82 10.73 10.91
CA GLU A 106 -4.37 11.71 9.98
C GLU A 106 -5.55 11.09 9.19
N PRO A 107 -6.82 11.40 9.55
CA PRO A 107 -8.00 10.74 8.99
C PRO A 107 -8.14 10.83 7.47
N ALA A 108 -7.65 11.91 6.85
CA ALA A 108 -7.68 12.07 5.40
C ALA A 108 -6.77 11.04 4.70
N VAL A 109 -5.57 10.82 5.24
CA VAL A 109 -4.61 9.82 4.76
C VAL A 109 -5.15 8.42 4.96
N GLY A 110 -5.73 8.14 6.13
CA GLY A 110 -6.37 6.85 6.40
C GLY A 110 -7.53 6.53 5.43
N ARG A 111 -8.32 7.54 5.02
CA ARG A 111 -9.36 7.36 3.99
C ARG A 111 -8.77 7.10 2.60
N ALA A 112 -7.74 7.84 2.22
CA ALA A 112 -7.05 7.64 0.94
C ALA A 112 -6.48 6.21 0.85
N TYR A 113 -5.76 5.78 1.90
CA TYR A 113 -5.20 4.43 2.00
C TYR A 113 -6.28 3.35 1.83
N ARG A 114 -7.37 3.42 2.61
CA ARG A 114 -8.47 2.45 2.51
C ARG A 114 -9.11 2.43 1.12
N THR A 115 -9.29 3.59 0.51
CA THR A 115 -9.84 3.70 -0.86
C THR A 115 -8.94 2.99 -1.86
N LEU A 116 -7.63 3.16 -1.75
CA LEU A 116 -6.65 2.53 -2.65
C LEU A 116 -6.57 1.01 -2.45
N THR A 117 -6.61 0.54 -1.20
CA THR A 117 -6.65 -0.90 -0.89
C THR A 117 -7.89 -1.56 -1.50
N VAL A 118 -9.06 -0.94 -1.35
CA VAL A 118 -10.32 -1.43 -1.93
C VAL A 118 -10.24 -1.43 -3.46
N ARG A 119 -9.78 -0.33 -4.08
CA ARG A 119 -9.63 -0.23 -5.53
C ARG A 119 -8.71 -1.31 -6.12
N ARG A 120 -7.54 -1.54 -5.51
CA ARG A 120 -6.59 -2.58 -5.95
C ARG A 120 -7.18 -3.98 -5.88
N ARG A 121 -7.87 -4.30 -4.77
CA ARG A 121 -8.57 -5.58 -4.60
C ARG A 121 -9.61 -5.75 -5.69
N ASP A 122 -10.47 -4.75 -5.87
CA ASP A 122 -11.58 -4.81 -6.82
C ASP A 122 -11.09 -4.89 -8.27
N PHE A 123 -9.98 -4.21 -8.58
CA PHE A 123 -9.31 -4.29 -9.86
C PHE A 123 -8.80 -5.70 -10.15
N LEU A 124 -7.98 -6.28 -9.25
CA LEU A 124 -7.47 -7.64 -9.42
C LEU A 124 -8.62 -8.66 -9.48
N ALA A 125 -9.63 -8.52 -8.62
CA ALA A 125 -10.81 -9.39 -8.67
C ALA A 125 -11.58 -9.24 -9.99
N GLY A 126 -11.64 -8.03 -10.56
CA GLY A 126 -12.20 -7.77 -11.89
C GLY A 126 -11.47 -8.54 -12.98
N LEU A 127 -10.15 -8.38 -13.06
CA LEU A 127 -9.31 -9.10 -14.03
C LEU A 127 -9.46 -10.62 -13.91
N LEU A 128 -9.42 -11.15 -12.69
CA LEU A 128 -9.60 -12.60 -12.47
C LEU A 128 -10.96 -13.08 -13.00
N ARG A 129 -12.05 -12.34 -12.77
CA ARG A 129 -13.39 -12.71 -13.25
C ARG A 129 -13.52 -12.74 -14.77
N GLU A 130 -12.66 -12.04 -15.50
CA GLU A 130 -12.69 -12.05 -16.97
C GLU A 130 -12.26 -13.41 -17.55
N HIS A 131 -11.56 -14.24 -16.75
CA HIS A 131 -11.02 -15.50 -17.20
C HIS A 131 -12.07 -16.62 -17.18
N ARG A 132 -12.24 -17.32 -18.30
CA ARG A 132 -13.30 -18.34 -18.48
C ARG A 132 -13.15 -19.51 -17.50
N VAL A 133 -11.93 -19.82 -17.09
CA VAL A 133 -11.65 -20.87 -16.10
C VAL A 133 -12.23 -20.57 -14.71
N LEU A 134 -12.61 -19.31 -14.45
CA LEU A 134 -13.23 -18.88 -13.20
C LEU A 134 -14.73 -18.57 -13.34
N ALA A 135 -15.36 -18.88 -14.48
CA ALA A 135 -16.74 -18.50 -14.77
C ALA A 135 -17.77 -19.04 -13.77
N ASP A 136 -17.53 -20.24 -13.22
CA ASP A 136 -18.42 -20.89 -12.25
C ASP A 136 -18.04 -20.58 -10.78
N VAL A 137 -17.01 -19.76 -10.56
CA VAL A 137 -16.53 -19.42 -9.22
C VAL A 137 -17.36 -18.26 -8.66
N PRO A 138 -17.87 -18.36 -7.41
CA PRO A 138 -18.60 -17.26 -6.79
C PRO A 138 -17.78 -15.96 -6.72
N ASP A 139 -18.41 -14.83 -7.06
CA ASP A 139 -17.79 -13.51 -7.04
C ASP A 139 -17.12 -13.14 -5.71
N GLU A 140 -17.75 -13.55 -4.62
CA GLU A 140 -17.23 -13.35 -3.27
C GLU A 140 -15.91 -14.11 -3.08
N GLN A 141 -15.81 -15.34 -3.58
CA GLN A 141 -14.59 -16.15 -3.49
C GLN A 141 -13.45 -15.50 -4.28
N VAL A 142 -13.70 -15.06 -5.52
CA VAL A 142 -12.69 -14.34 -6.33
C VAL A 142 -12.22 -13.06 -5.63
N THR A 143 -13.15 -12.33 -5.00
CA THR A 143 -12.82 -11.11 -4.23
C THR A 143 -11.94 -11.42 -3.02
N HIS A 144 -12.22 -12.50 -2.30
CA HIS A 144 -11.41 -12.92 -1.16
C HIS A 144 -10.01 -13.37 -1.60
N THR A 145 -9.91 -14.13 -2.69
CA THR A 145 -8.62 -14.51 -3.29
C THR A 145 -7.80 -13.28 -3.66
N ALA A 146 -8.40 -12.32 -4.38
CA ALA A 146 -7.74 -11.07 -4.71
C ALA A 146 -7.28 -10.28 -3.47
N ALA A 147 -8.11 -10.22 -2.43
CA ALA A 147 -7.75 -9.55 -1.18
C ALA A 147 -6.53 -10.20 -0.50
N MET A 148 -6.52 -11.53 -0.40
CA MET A 148 -5.41 -12.27 0.20
C MET A 148 -4.10 -12.10 -0.60
N LEU A 149 -4.17 -12.17 -1.94
CA LEU A 149 -3.01 -11.96 -2.80
C LEU A 149 -2.46 -10.54 -2.67
N VAL A 150 -3.33 -9.52 -2.63
CA VAL A 150 -2.93 -8.13 -2.42
C VAL A 150 -2.29 -7.91 -1.04
N MET A 151 -2.80 -8.60 0.00
CA MET A 151 -2.18 -8.58 1.33
C MET A 151 -0.81 -9.26 1.34
N LEU A 152 -0.66 -10.39 0.65
CA LEU A 152 0.62 -11.10 0.54
C LEU A 152 1.67 -10.26 -0.18
N VAL A 153 1.32 -9.66 -1.33
CA VAL A 153 2.21 -8.72 -2.04
C VAL A 153 2.64 -7.58 -1.11
N HIS A 154 1.71 -7.00 -0.35
CA HIS A 154 2.04 -5.95 0.60
C HIS A 154 3.10 -6.39 1.63
N THR A 155 2.92 -7.57 2.24
CA THR A 155 3.86 -8.10 3.22
C THR A 155 5.21 -8.41 2.60
N LEU A 156 5.24 -9.12 1.47
CA LEU A 156 6.48 -9.48 0.78
C LEU A 156 7.26 -8.25 0.32
N SER A 157 6.59 -7.19 -0.15
CA SER A 157 7.24 -5.93 -0.51
C SER A 157 7.97 -5.29 0.67
N VAL A 158 7.40 -5.35 1.88
CA VAL A 158 8.00 -4.78 3.10
C VAL A 158 9.17 -5.64 3.58
N GLU A 159 8.95 -6.94 3.72
CA GLU A 159 9.97 -7.89 4.20
C GLU A 159 11.20 -7.89 3.28
N ARG A 160 10.99 -7.96 1.96
CA ARG A 160 12.08 -7.91 0.99
C ARG A 160 12.84 -6.59 1.02
N HIS A 161 12.16 -5.47 1.30
CA HIS A 161 12.83 -4.19 1.39
C HIS A 161 13.73 -4.08 2.63
N LEU A 162 13.31 -4.67 3.75
CA LEU A 162 14.06 -4.67 5.00
C LEU A 162 15.21 -5.67 4.98
N ALA A 163 15.03 -6.82 4.33
CA ALA A 163 16.00 -7.92 4.30
C ALA A 163 16.09 -8.55 2.90
N PRO A 164 16.60 -7.83 1.88
CA PRO A 164 16.62 -8.29 0.49
C PRO A 164 17.48 -9.53 0.25
N GLU A 165 18.46 -9.78 1.12
CA GLU A 165 19.35 -10.95 1.09
C GLU A 165 18.71 -12.18 1.74
N ASP A 166 17.79 -12.00 2.70
CA ASP A 166 17.13 -13.08 3.43
C ASP A 166 15.84 -13.55 2.72
N LEU A 167 15.19 -12.66 1.96
CA LEU A 167 14.05 -12.97 1.11
C LEU A 167 14.43 -12.75 -0.34
N THR A 168 15.01 -13.76 -0.98
CA THR A 168 15.59 -13.65 -2.32
C THR A 168 14.53 -13.48 -3.41
N VAL A 169 14.99 -13.21 -4.64
CA VAL A 169 14.10 -13.13 -5.81
C VAL A 169 13.33 -14.45 -6.01
N ASP A 170 14.02 -15.57 -5.85
CA ASP A 170 13.42 -16.90 -6.03
C ASP A 170 12.45 -17.20 -4.90
N ASP A 171 12.76 -16.83 -3.65
CA ASP A 171 11.83 -16.99 -2.53
C ASP A 171 10.52 -16.23 -2.74
N VAL A 172 10.58 -15.01 -3.29
CA VAL A 172 9.37 -14.21 -3.63
C VAL A 172 8.55 -14.92 -4.71
N ARG A 173 9.19 -15.36 -5.80
CA ARG A 173 8.52 -16.05 -6.90
C ARG A 173 7.88 -17.36 -6.45
N ASP A 174 8.63 -18.18 -5.72
CA ASP A 174 8.15 -19.47 -5.22
C ASP A 174 7.00 -19.30 -4.23
N THR A 175 7.08 -18.30 -3.34
CA THR A 175 6.01 -17.99 -2.39
C THR A 175 4.73 -17.57 -3.11
N LEU A 176 4.83 -16.69 -4.11
CA LEU A 176 3.65 -16.23 -4.86
C LEU A 176 3.09 -17.32 -5.76
N ALA A 177 3.93 -18.13 -6.41
CA ALA A 177 3.49 -19.29 -7.19
C ALA A 177 2.72 -20.29 -6.33
N ALA A 178 3.24 -20.62 -5.14
CA ALA A 178 2.58 -21.51 -4.19
C ALA A 178 1.25 -20.92 -3.68
N ALA A 179 1.25 -19.63 -3.33
CA ALA A 179 0.06 -18.94 -2.85
C ALA A 179 -1.03 -18.86 -3.92
N VAL A 180 -0.71 -18.40 -5.14
CA VAL A 180 -1.68 -18.29 -6.23
C VAL A 180 -2.23 -19.67 -6.60
N ARG A 181 -1.38 -20.70 -6.72
CA ARG A 181 -1.85 -22.06 -7.02
C ARG A 181 -2.85 -22.60 -5.99
N SER A 182 -2.66 -22.23 -4.73
CA SER A 182 -3.50 -22.66 -3.60
C SER A 182 -4.78 -21.84 -3.47
N LEU A 183 -4.69 -20.51 -3.66
CA LEU A 183 -5.79 -19.57 -3.41
C LEU A 183 -6.68 -19.34 -4.63
N LEU A 184 -6.16 -19.52 -5.84
CA LEU A 184 -6.96 -19.44 -7.05
C LEU A 184 -7.82 -20.70 -7.14
N PRO A 185 -9.16 -20.59 -7.21
CA PRO A 185 -10.05 -21.75 -7.22
C PRO A 185 -9.97 -22.59 -8.51
#